data_AF-A0A842TPV2-F1
#
_entry.id   AF-A0A842TPV2-F1
#
_cell.length_a   1.000
_cell.length_b   1.000
_cell.length_c   1.000
_cell.angle_alpha   90.00
_cell.angle_beta   90.00
_cell.angle_gamma   90.00
#
_symmetry.space_group_name_H-M   'P 1'
#
loop_
_entity.id
_entity.type
_entity.pdbx_description
1 polymer ?
#
loop_
_entity_poly.entity_id
_entity_poly.type
_entity_poly.pdbx_seq_one_letter_code
_entity_poly.pdbx_strand_id
1 'polypeptide(L)'
;MNMITIIVIIKVKEGNMDKAIEIIKKVVPKIREDEPGLVNYIPYKIKGAKNKNTIIFYEQYKDKIALTEHMTKLPENLKELFPLLDGSLETKNCIKII
;
A
#
# COMPACT_ATOMS: atom_id res chain seq x y z
N MET A 1 -6.53 -10.44 -20.41
CA MET A 1 -5.69 -10.71 -19.22
C MET A 1 -6.37 -10.07 -18.02
N ASN A 2 -6.64 -10.82 -16.95
CA ASN A 2 -7.27 -10.27 -15.75
C ASN A 2 -6.19 -9.64 -14.85
N MET A 3 -6.22 -8.31 -14.75
CA MET A 3 -5.43 -7.57 -13.77
C MET A 3 -5.79 -8.00 -12.35
N ILE A 4 -4.81 -7.99 -11.44
CA ILE A 4 -5.06 -8.22 -10.03
C ILE A 4 -5.32 -6.87 -9.37
N THR A 5 -6.45 -6.73 -8.68
CA THR A 5 -6.77 -5.51 -7.92
C THR A 5 -6.95 -5.88 -6.46
N ILE A 6 -6.24 -5.20 -5.56
CA ILE A 6 -6.33 -5.42 -4.13
C ILE A 6 -6.48 -4.09 -3.37
N ILE A 7 -7.19 -4.14 -2.25
CA ILE A 7 -7.13 -3.10 -1.22
C ILE A 7 -6.30 -3.64 -0.08
N VAL A 8 -5.21 -2.96 0.24
CA VAL A 8 -4.38 -3.27 1.42
C VAL A 8 -4.70 -2.25 2.50
N ILE A 9 -4.99 -2.72 3.71
CA ILE A 9 -5.35 -1.91 4.87
C ILE A 9 -4.28 -2.13 5.93
N ILE A 10 -3.60 -1.06 6.31
CA ILE A 10 -2.60 -1.07 7.38
C ILE A 10 -3.01 -0.13 8.50
N LYS A 11 -2.58 -0.46 9.72
CA LYS A 11 -2.71 0.42 10.87
C LYS A 11 -1.37 0.93 11.33
N VAL A 12 -1.31 2.24 11.53
CA VAL A 12 -0.15 2.97 12.06
C VAL A 12 -0.28 3.05 13.57
N LYS A 13 0.83 2.90 14.29
CA LYS A 13 0.87 3.13 15.75
C LYS A 13 0.41 4.55 16.07
N GLU A 14 -0.25 4.72 17.22
CA GLU A 14 -0.69 6.04 17.67
C GLU A 14 0.49 7.02 17.76
N GLY A 15 0.27 8.26 17.33
CA GLY A 15 1.29 9.30 17.28
C GLY A 15 2.23 9.26 16.06
N ASN A 16 2.22 8.19 15.25
CA ASN A 16 3.15 8.04 14.11
C ASN A 16 2.54 8.38 12.73
N MET A 17 1.26 8.79 12.68
CA MET A 17 0.53 8.95 11.41
C MET A 17 1.19 9.96 10.45
N ASP A 18 1.60 11.12 10.95
CA ASP A 18 2.21 12.15 10.09
C ASP A 18 3.55 11.68 9.53
N LYS A 19 4.39 11.06 10.36
CA LYS A 19 5.66 10.45 9.92
C LYS A 19 5.44 9.34 8.90
N ALA A 20 4.44 8.49 9.09
CA ALA A 20 4.09 7.45 8.13
C ALA A 20 3.69 8.05 6.77
N ILE A 21 2.91 9.14 6.77
CA ILE A 21 2.50 9.84 5.54
C ILE A 21 3.72 10.44 4.82
N GLU A 22 4.66 11.06 5.55
CA GLU A 22 5.89 11.60 4.95
C GLU A 22 6.71 10.52 4.26
N ILE A 23 6.88 9.36 4.91
CA ILE A 23 7.57 8.22 4.32
C ILE A 23 6.82 7.72 3.08
N ILE A 24 5.50 7.54 3.16
CA ILE A 24 4.67 7.10 2.03
C ILE A 24 4.81 8.05 0.83
N LYS A 25 4.77 9.37 1.07
CA LYS A 25 4.96 10.38 0.01
C LYS A 25 6.33 10.27 -0.68
N LYS A 26 7.37 9.85 0.06
CA LYS A 26 8.73 9.67 -0.47
C LYS A 26 8.89 8.35 -1.23
N VAL A 27 8.31 7.26 -0.74
CA VAL A 27 8.54 5.91 -1.31
C VAL A 27 7.60 5.55 -2.44
N VAL A 28 6.33 6.01 -2.40
CA VAL A 28 5.33 5.67 -3.43
C VAL A 28 5.74 6.07 -4.84
N PRO A 29 6.32 7.27 -5.09
CA PRO A 29 6.80 7.62 -6.42
C PRO A 29 7.88 6.67 -6.94
N LYS A 30 8.83 6.27 -6.07
CA LYS A 30 9.91 5.35 -6.42
C LYS A 30 9.40 3.95 -6.75
N ILE A 31 8.49 3.42 -5.93
CA ILE A 31 7.84 2.12 -6.17
C ILE A 31 7.16 2.12 -7.56
N ARG A 32 6.44 3.20 -7.90
CA ARG A 32 5.77 3.33 -9.21
C ARG A 32 6.75 3.41 -10.38
N GLU A 33 7.93 3.99 -10.18
CA GLU A 33 8.99 4.08 -11.19
C GLU A 33 9.72 2.74 -11.38
N ASP A 34 9.99 2.04 -10.28
CA ASP A 34 10.78 0.81 -10.24
C ASP A 34 9.98 -0.46 -10.62
N GLU A 35 8.65 -0.37 -10.70
CA GLU A 35 7.74 -1.50 -10.90
C GLU A 35 6.83 -1.29 -12.11
N PRO A 36 7.29 -1.57 -13.34
CA PRO A 36 6.50 -1.33 -14.55
C PRO A 36 5.24 -2.21 -14.65
N GLY A 37 5.13 -3.27 -13.84
CA GLY A 37 3.93 -4.09 -13.72
C GLY A 37 2.86 -3.54 -12.77
N LEU A 38 3.18 -2.49 -12.02
CA LEU A 38 2.28 -1.81 -11.09
C LEU A 38 1.45 -0.76 -11.84
N VAL A 39 0.16 -1.06 -12.01
CA VAL A 39 -0.78 -0.22 -12.77
C VAL A 39 -1.35 0.89 -11.89
N ASN A 40 -1.72 0.58 -10.64
CA ASN A 40 -2.17 1.54 -9.65
C ASN A 40 -1.53 1.25 -8.30
N TYR A 41 -1.15 2.29 -7.57
CA TYR A 41 -0.62 2.17 -6.21
C TYR A 41 -0.93 3.45 -5.42
N ILE A 42 -2.16 3.58 -4.94
CA ILE A 42 -2.71 4.85 -4.46
C ILE A 42 -3.03 4.74 -2.97
N PRO A 43 -2.26 5.39 -2.10
CA PRO A 43 -2.57 5.46 -0.68
C PRO A 43 -3.68 6.48 -0.39
N TYR A 44 -4.56 6.14 0.55
CA TYR A 44 -5.57 7.03 1.10
C TYR A 44 -5.60 6.95 2.63
N LYS A 45 -5.99 8.07 3.25
CA LYS A 45 -6.47 8.08 4.64
C LYS A 45 -7.97 7.81 4.66
N ILE A 46 -8.43 7.08 5.65
CA ILE A 46 -9.86 6.95 5.91
C ILE A 46 -10.31 8.14 6.78
N LYS A 47 -11.38 8.81 6.37
CA LYS A 47 -11.98 9.90 7.17
C LYS A 47 -12.62 9.35 8.45
N GLY A 48 -12.64 10.18 9.49
CA GLY A 48 -13.34 9.91 10.75
C GLY A 48 -12.43 9.40 11.89
N ALA A 49 -12.78 9.78 13.13
CA ALA A 49 -11.95 9.55 14.31
C ALA A 49 -11.64 8.07 14.58
N LYS A 50 -12.58 7.16 14.27
CA LYS A 50 -12.40 5.71 14.46
C LYS A 50 -11.27 5.11 13.61
N ASN A 51 -10.92 5.76 12.49
CA ASN A 51 -9.92 5.28 11.55
C ASN A 51 -8.70 6.21 11.46
N LYS A 52 -8.49 7.06 12.48
CA LYS A 52 -7.42 8.09 12.49
C LYS A 52 -6.02 7.54 12.20
N ASN A 53 -5.81 6.26 12.47
CA ASN A 53 -4.54 5.55 12.33
C ASN A 53 -4.55 4.55 11.16
N THR A 54 -5.50 4.64 10.23
CA THR A 54 -5.64 3.68 9.13
C THR A 54 -5.27 4.29 7.79
N ILE A 55 -4.43 3.56 7.06
CA ILE A 55 -4.09 3.86 5.67
C ILE A 55 -4.58 2.69 4.82
N ILE A 56 -5.20 3.01 3.69
CA ILE A 56 -5.56 2.03 2.67
C ILE A 56 -4.76 2.28 1.41
N PHE A 57 -4.35 1.22 0.73
CA PHE A 57 -3.75 1.28 -0.59
C PHE A 57 -4.71 0.63 -1.57
N TYR A 58 -5.10 1.37 -2.60
CA TYR A 58 -5.70 0.80 -3.79
C TYR A 58 -4.56 0.40 -4.73
N GLU A 59 -4.42 -0.89 -4.97
CA GLU A 59 -3.33 -1.44 -5.76
C GLU A 59 -3.86 -2.25 -6.93
N GLN A 60 -3.19 -2.12 -8.07
CA GLN A 60 -3.51 -2.88 -9.26
C GLN A 60 -2.23 -3.31 -9.96
N TYR A 61 -2.20 -4.57 -10.36
CA TYR A 61 -1.06 -5.22 -11.01
C TYR A 61 -1.49 -5.82 -12.33
N LYS A 62 -0.62 -5.76 -13.35
CA LYS A 62 -0.91 -6.32 -14.68
C LYS A 62 -1.19 -7.83 -14.63
N ASP A 63 -0.51 -8.55 -13.72
CA ASP A 63 -0.55 -10.01 -13.59
C ASP A 63 0.06 -10.44 -12.23
N LYS A 64 0.13 -11.76 -12.01
CA LYS A 64 0.70 -12.36 -10.79
C LYS A 64 2.21 -12.18 -10.69
N ILE A 65 2.93 -12.04 -11.81
CA ILE A 65 4.38 -11.84 -11.82
C ILE A 65 4.68 -10.45 -11.22
N ALA A 66 3.96 -9.42 -11.67
CA ALA A 66 4.06 -8.07 -11.12
C ALA A 66 3.74 -8.00 -9.62
N LEU A 67 2.68 -8.68 -9.17
CA LEU A 67 2.39 -8.75 -7.74
C LEU A 67 3.52 -9.44 -6.96
N THR A 68 4.10 -10.51 -7.51
CA THR A 68 5.19 -11.24 -6.85
C THR A 68 6.44 -10.36 -6.74
N GLU A 69 6.80 -9.66 -7.82
CA GLU A 69 7.90 -8.68 -7.83
C GLU A 69 7.71 -7.59 -6.78
N HIS A 70 6.51 -7.01 -6.69
CA HIS A 70 6.17 -6.02 -5.66
C HIS A 70 6.42 -6.58 -4.25
N MET A 71 5.86 -7.76 -3.96
CA MET A 71 5.98 -8.40 -2.64
C MET A 71 7.44 -8.70 -2.26
N THR A 72 8.30 -9.04 -3.23
CA THR A 72 9.73 -9.29 -2.98
C THR A 72 10.49 -7.99 -2.67
N LYS A 73 10.13 -6.87 -3.30
CA LYS A 73 10.77 -5.57 -3.06
C LYS A 73 10.23 -4.85 -1.83
N LEU A 74 9.02 -5.20 -1.39
CA LEU A 74 8.27 -4.56 -0.30
C LEU A 74 9.10 -4.39 0.99
N PRO A 75 9.89 -5.38 1.46
CA PRO A 75 10.66 -5.22 2.69
C PRO A 75 11.71 -4.12 2.63
N GLU A 76 12.37 -3.95 1.49
CA GLU A 76 13.36 -2.90 1.31
C GLU A 76 12.69 -1.54 1.08
N ASN A 77 11.68 -1.51 0.20
CA ASN A 77 10.96 -0.28 -0.16
C ASN A 77 10.24 0.37 1.03
N LEU A 78 9.75 -0.44 1.98
CA LEU A 78 8.97 0.01 3.13
C LEU A 78 9.70 -0.16 4.47
N LYS A 79 11.02 -0.37 4.48
CA LYS A 79 11.81 -0.57 5.71
C LYS A 79 11.67 0.55 6.75
N GLU A 80 11.51 1.80 6.29
CA GLU A 80 11.31 2.97 7.17
C GLU A 80 9.86 3.03 7.70
N LEU A 81 8.89 2.49 6.95
CA LEU A 81 7.47 2.51 7.31
C LEU A 81 7.12 1.40 8.30
N PHE A 82 7.65 0.19 8.13
CA PHE A 82 7.30 -0.97 8.95
C PHE A 82 7.40 -0.76 10.47
N PRO A 83 8.45 -0.12 11.02
CA PRO A 83 8.53 0.13 12.46
C PRO A 83 7.39 0.99 13.00
N LEU A 84 6.74 1.80 12.15
CA LEU A 84 5.63 2.68 12.51
C LEU A 84 4.27 1.99 12.51
N LEU A 85 4.17 0.77 11.98
CA LEU A 85 2.91 0.02 11.90
C LEU A 85 2.66 -0.78 13.18
N ASP A 86 1.40 -1.05 13.49
CA ASP A 86 1.01 -1.84 14.67
C ASP A 86 1.04 -3.37 14.41
N GLY A 87 1.35 -3.78 13.17
CA GLY A 87 1.37 -5.17 12.73
C GLY A 87 0.08 -5.65 12.08
N SER A 88 -1.00 -4.87 12.14
CA SER A 88 -2.27 -5.19 11.45
C SER A 88 -2.12 -4.99 9.95
N LEU A 89 -2.39 -6.06 9.21
CA LEU A 89 -2.45 -6.08 7.75
C LEU A 89 -3.71 -6.83 7.32
N GLU A 90 -4.55 -6.18 6.53
CA GLU A 90 -5.72 -6.79 5.91
C GLU A 90 -5.69 -6.55 4.41
N THR A 91 -6.00 -7.59 3.64
CA THR A 91 -6.06 -7.50 2.17
C THR A 91 -7.43 -7.92 1.68
N LYS A 92 -8.00 -7.14 0.76
CA LYS A 92 -9.24 -7.46 0.04
C LYS A 92 -8.93 -7.65 -1.44
N ASN A 93 -9.30 -8.79 -2.00
CA ASN A 93 -9.27 -8.99 -3.44
C ASN A 93 -10.49 -8.33 -4.07
N CYS A 94 -10.28 -7.57 -5.14
CA CYS A 94 -11.33 -6.81 -5.82
C CYS A 94 -11.54 -7.33 -7.24
N ILE A 95 -12.79 -7.35 -7.68
CA ILE A 95 -13.18 -7.63 -9.07
C ILE A 95 -13.70 -6.32 -9.66
N LYS A 96 -13.13 -5.91 -10.78
CA LYS A 96 -13.59 -4.72 -11.52
C LYS A 96 -14.95 -5.04 -12.17
N ILE A 97 -15.95 -4.18 -11.92
CA ILE A 97 -17.32 -4.38 -12.41
C ILE A 97 -17.66 -3.51 -13.64
N ILE A 98 -16.93 -2.42 -13.88
CA ILE A 98 -17.05 -1.49 -15.01
C ILE A 98 -15.63 -1.01 -15.35
#